data_AF-A0AAN8H297-F1
#
_entry.id   AF-A0AAN8H297-F1
#
_cell.length_a   1.000
_cell.length_b   1.000
_cell.length_c   1.000
_cell.angle_alpha   90.00
_cell.angle_beta   90.00
_cell.angle_gamma   90.00
#
_symmetry.space_group_name_H-M   'P 1'
#
loop_
_entity.id
_entity.type
_entity.pdbx_description
1 polymer ?
#
loop_
_entity_poly.entity_id
_entity_poly.type
_entity_poly.pdbx_seq_one_letter_code
_entity_poly.pdbx_strand_id
1 'polypeptide(L)'
;MKFENILADIDGFGRFQIMIIVISFIGRFTLPCHFMLNNFVAAVPSHHCDISSLDDGGFFSSLSETERLIVSIPVQEDGTPASCQMFAEPQYHLLLNSSNIIEVPTVPCQNGWVYDNTTFKSTLTSQWDLVCDKKGKNKATATIFFVGVMFGAVTFGSLSDRYPAGLLSIQL
;
A
#
# COMPACT_ATOMS: atom_id res chain seq x y z
N MET A 1 18.74 49.10 -16.02
CA MET A 1 19.75 48.06 -16.37
C MET A 1 19.04 46.72 -16.46
N LYS A 2 19.37 45.85 -17.42
CA LYS A 2 18.78 44.51 -17.54
C LYS A 2 19.52 43.53 -16.60
N PHE A 3 18.78 42.61 -15.98
CA PHE A 3 19.31 41.61 -15.04
C PHE A 3 20.46 40.78 -15.63
N GLU A 4 20.41 40.51 -16.93
CA GLU A 4 21.42 39.76 -17.67
C GLU A 4 22.80 40.45 -17.70
N ASN A 5 22.82 41.79 -17.72
CA ASN A 5 24.07 42.55 -17.67
C ASN A 5 24.73 42.48 -16.29
N ILE A 6 23.93 42.31 -15.23
CA ILE A 6 24.46 42.14 -13.87
C ILE A 6 25.02 40.73 -13.73
N LEU A 7 24.34 39.70 -14.24
CA LEU A 7 24.86 38.32 -14.22
C LEU A 7 26.17 38.16 -14.98
N ALA A 8 26.34 38.86 -16.10
CA ALA A 8 27.58 38.83 -16.87
C ALA A 8 28.76 39.47 -16.12
N ASP A 9 28.50 40.44 -15.23
CA ASP A 9 29.50 41.18 -14.44
C ASP A 9 30.01 40.38 -13.22
N ILE A 10 29.24 39.38 -12.74
CA ILE A 10 29.57 38.49 -11.60
C ILE A 10 29.96 37.07 -12.04
N ASP A 11 30.59 36.91 -13.21
CA ASP A 11 31.09 35.63 -13.76
C ASP A 11 30.00 34.60 -14.15
N GLY A 12 28.75 35.05 -14.31
CA GLY A 12 27.66 34.23 -14.81
C GLY A 12 27.23 33.11 -13.86
N PHE A 13 26.78 31.99 -14.44
CA PHE A 13 26.27 30.83 -13.70
C PHE A 13 27.42 29.94 -13.19
N GLY A 14 27.95 30.27 -12.02
CA GLY A 14 29.07 29.54 -11.41
C GLY A 14 28.72 28.11 -10.97
N ARG A 15 29.76 27.28 -10.77
CA ARG A 15 29.62 25.87 -10.31
C ARG A 15 28.80 25.73 -9.02
N PHE A 16 28.92 26.68 -8.11
CA PHE A 16 28.17 26.72 -6.86
C PHE A 16 26.66 26.93 -7.08
N GLN A 17 26.30 27.81 -8.02
CA GLN A 17 24.91 28.09 -8.36
C GLN A 17 24.25 26.89 -9.04
N ILE A 18 25.00 26.20 -9.92
CA ILE A 18 24.58 24.92 -10.51
C ILE A 18 24.39 23.86 -9.41
N MET A 19 25.34 23.74 -8.46
CA MET A 19 25.25 22.80 -7.34
C MET A 19 24.00 23.03 -6.48
N ILE A 20 23.68 24.29 -6.14
CA ILE A 20 22.46 24.63 -5.38
C ILE A 20 21.21 24.24 -6.16
N ILE A 21 21.17 24.49 -7.48
CA ILE A 21 20.04 24.09 -8.32
C ILE A 21 19.88 22.57 -8.31
N VAL A 22 20.96 21.81 -8.47
CA VAL A 22 20.93 20.34 -8.45
C VAL A 22 20.42 19.82 -7.12
N ILE A 23 20.95 20.32 -5.99
CA ILE A 23 20.50 19.93 -4.64
C ILE A 23 19.01 20.25 -4.44
N SER A 24 18.58 21.45 -4.87
CA SER A 24 17.19 21.87 -4.78
C SER A 24 16.28 20.99 -5.62
N PHE A 25 16.74 20.58 -6.81
CA PHE A 25 15.99 19.71 -7.71
C PHE A 25 15.82 18.31 -7.13
N ILE A 26 16.88 17.72 -6.57
CA ILE A 26 16.83 16.40 -5.92
C ILE A 26 15.79 16.41 -4.80
N GLY A 27 15.82 17.40 -3.91
CA GLY A 27 14.85 17.52 -2.82
C GLY A 27 13.40 17.67 -3.33
N ARG A 28 13.18 18.52 -4.35
CA ARG A 28 11.87 18.76 -4.94
C ARG A 28 11.32 17.56 -5.69
N PHE A 29 12.17 16.76 -6.32
CA PHE A 29 11.77 15.57 -7.08
C PHE A 29 11.49 14.37 -6.16
N THR A 30 12.27 14.22 -5.09
CA THR A 30 12.16 13.09 -4.15
C THR A 30 10.83 13.07 -3.41
N LEU A 31 10.30 14.25 -3.04
CA LEU A 31 9.04 14.39 -2.33
C LEU A 31 7.84 13.76 -3.09
N PRO A 32 7.51 14.17 -4.33
CA PRO A 32 6.46 13.52 -5.14
C PRO A 32 6.66 12.02 -5.30
N CYS A 33 7.89 11.55 -5.49
CA CYS A 33 8.19 10.13 -5.62
C CYS A 33 7.78 9.34 -4.36
N HIS A 34 8.06 9.86 -3.16
CA HIS A 34 7.64 9.22 -1.90
C HIS A 34 6.12 9.24 -1.70
N PHE A 35 5.44 10.32 -2.10
CA PHE A 35 3.98 10.37 -2.07
C PHE A 35 3.37 9.32 -3.00
N MET A 36 3.91 9.20 -4.21
CA MET A 36 3.41 8.26 -5.21
C MET A 36 3.70 6.81 -4.80
N LEU A 37 4.87 6.54 -4.23
CA LEU A 37 5.29 5.20 -3.78
C LEU A 37 4.30 4.57 -2.81
N ASN A 38 3.73 5.36 -1.89
CA ASN A 38 2.76 4.85 -0.90
C ASN A 38 1.53 4.21 -1.54
N ASN A 39 1.06 4.72 -2.69
CA ASN A 39 -0.09 4.15 -3.39
C ASN A 39 0.20 2.74 -3.92
N PHE A 40 1.43 2.50 -4.38
CA PHE A 40 1.84 1.19 -4.89
C PHE A 40 2.15 0.20 -3.78
N VAL A 41 2.84 0.66 -2.73
CA VAL A 41 3.26 -0.19 -1.62
C VAL A 41 2.08 -0.59 -0.74
N ALA A 42 1.08 0.26 -0.56
CA ALA A 42 -0.12 -0.01 0.23
C ALA A 42 -1.30 -0.55 -0.59
N ALA A 43 -1.09 -0.88 -1.87
CA ALA A 43 -2.11 -1.51 -2.69
C ALA A 43 -2.53 -2.86 -2.06
N VAL A 44 -3.81 -3.19 -2.21
CA VAL A 44 -4.37 -4.46 -1.73
C VAL A 44 -4.60 -5.34 -2.96
N PRO A 45 -3.77 -6.37 -3.19
CA PRO A 45 -4.02 -7.30 -4.29
C PRO A 45 -5.27 -8.14 -4.01
N SER A 46 -5.83 -8.73 -5.07
CA SER A 46 -6.90 -9.72 -4.95
C SER A 46 -6.43 -10.86 -4.05
N HIS A 47 -7.26 -11.23 -3.08
CA HIS A 47 -6.93 -12.24 -2.08
C HIS A 47 -8.15 -13.04 -1.68
N HIS A 48 -7.90 -14.20 -1.13
CA HIS A 48 -8.90 -15.10 -0.57
C HIS A 48 -8.37 -15.72 0.73
N CYS A 49 -9.26 -16.30 1.54
CA CYS A 49 -8.85 -17.01 2.75
C CYS A 49 -7.95 -18.21 2.40
N ASP A 50 -6.95 -18.48 3.23
CA ASP A 50 -6.20 -19.73 3.12
C ASP A 50 -7.07 -20.91 3.56
N ILE A 51 -7.27 -21.85 2.64
CA ILE A 51 -8.10 -23.05 2.81
C ILE A 51 -7.27 -24.32 3.05
N SER A 52 -5.94 -24.21 3.13
CA SER A 52 -5.05 -25.35 3.33
C SER A 52 -5.32 -26.12 4.64
N SER A 53 -5.85 -25.45 5.65
CA SER A 53 -6.20 -26.05 6.94
C SER A 53 -7.46 -26.92 6.93
N LEU A 54 -8.29 -26.81 5.89
CA LEU A 54 -9.47 -27.67 5.71
C LEU A 54 -9.10 -29.01 5.05
N ASP A 55 -7.84 -29.20 4.69
CA ASP A 55 -7.34 -30.42 4.08
C ASP A 55 -7.05 -31.50 5.13
N ASP A 56 -8.11 -32.19 5.56
CA ASP A 56 -8.03 -33.32 6.49
C ASP A 56 -7.52 -34.63 5.82
N GLY A 57 -6.99 -34.57 4.59
CA GLY A 57 -6.57 -35.76 3.83
C GLY A 57 -7.74 -36.61 3.31
N GLY A 58 -8.97 -36.12 3.43
CA GLY A 58 -10.20 -36.78 2.99
C GLY A 58 -10.63 -36.37 1.58
N PHE A 59 -11.94 -36.29 1.34
CA PHE A 59 -12.52 -35.93 0.05
C PHE A 59 -12.08 -34.53 -0.44
N PHE A 60 -11.85 -33.58 0.47
CA PHE A 60 -11.34 -32.25 0.15
C PHE A 60 -10.01 -32.28 -0.61
N SER A 61 -9.09 -33.19 -0.22
CA SER A 61 -7.78 -33.36 -0.86
C SER A 61 -7.88 -33.83 -2.33
N SER A 62 -8.97 -34.54 -2.65
CA SER A 62 -9.20 -35.11 -3.98
C SER A 62 -9.86 -34.13 -4.96
N LEU A 63 -10.39 -33.00 -4.45
CA LEU A 63 -11.01 -31.95 -5.26
C LEU A 63 -9.95 -31.08 -5.95
N SER A 64 -10.29 -30.58 -7.15
CA SER A 64 -9.49 -29.56 -7.83
C SER A 64 -9.48 -28.24 -7.05
N GLU A 65 -8.47 -27.42 -7.29
CA GLU A 65 -8.30 -26.13 -6.60
C GLU A 65 -9.54 -25.23 -6.73
N THR A 66 -10.14 -25.18 -7.92
CA THR A 66 -11.37 -24.42 -8.19
C THR A 66 -12.56 -24.96 -7.39
N GLU A 67 -12.72 -26.28 -7.30
CA GLU A 67 -13.81 -26.90 -6.53
C GLU A 67 -13.63 -26.66 -5.03
N ARG A 68 -12.39 -26.72 -4.52
CA ARG A 68 -12.08 -26.39 -3.13
C ARG A 68 -12.46 -24.95 -2.79
N LEU A 69 -12.20 -24.00 -3.69
CA LEU A 69 -12.60 -22.60 -3.51
C LEU A 69 -14.13 -22.44 -3.49
N ILE A 70 -14.85 -23.08 -4.41
CA ILE A 70 -16.33 -23.04 -4.47
C ILE A 70 -16.96 -23.56 -3.18
N VAL A 71 -16.40 -24.63 -2.62
CA VAL A 71 -16.91 -25.30 -1.43
C VAL A 71 -16.57 -24.55 -0.13
N SER A 72 -15.51 -23.73 -0.14
CA SER A 72 -14.97 -23.09 1.07
C SER A 72 -15.25 -21.58 1.15
N ILE A 73 -15.49 -20.92 0.02
CA ILE A 73 -15.62 -19.46 -0.06
C ILE A 73 -17.01 -19.10 -0.58
N PRO A 74 -17.80 -18.30 0.17
CA PRO A 74 -19.09 -17.83 -0.30
C PRO A 74 -18.94 -16.85 -1.46
N VAL A 75 -19.90 -16.89 -2.38
CA VAL A 75 -20.01 -15.92 -3.47
C VAL A 75 -20.88 -14.76 -2.99
N GLN A 76 -20.40 -13.53 -3.19
CA GLN A 76 -21.16 -12.30 -2.90
C GLN A 76 -22.29 -12.11 -3.92
N GLU A 77 -23.24 -11.22 -3.62
CA GLU A 77 -24.36 -10.88 -4.52
C GLU A 77 -23.90 -10.47 -5.93
N ASP A 78 -22.70 -9.88 -6.00
CA ASP A 78 -22.05 -9.42 -7.22
C ASP A 78 -21.48 -10.56 -8.09
N GLY A 79 -21.60 -11.81 -7.65
CA GLY A 79 -21.03 -12.99 -8.31
C GLY A 79 -19.53 -13.19 -8.07
N THR A 80 -18.92 -12.36 -7.21
CA THR A 80 -17.48 -12.45 -6.89
C THR A 80 -17.24 -13.24 -5.60
N PRO A 81 -16.17 -14.06 -5.51
CA PRO A 81 -15.82 -14.76 -4.28
C PRO A 81 -15.53 -13.80 -3.14
N ALA A 82 -16.00 -14.10 -1.93
CA ALA A 82 -15.72 -13.31 -0.74
C ALA A 82 -14.23 -13.38 -0.36
N SER A 83 -13.55 -12.25 -0.30
CA SER A 83 -12.12 -12.19 0.07
C SER A 83 -11.86 -12.28 1.58
N CYS A 84 -12.86 -11.93 2.40
CA CYS A 84 -12.71 -11.76 3.86
C CYS A 84 -13.47 -12.78 4.71
N GLN A 85 -14.26 -13.63 4.07
CA GLN A 85 -15.13 -14.59 4.73
C GLN A 85 -14.98 -15.96 4.07
N MET A 86 -15.11 -17.00 4.87
CA MET A 86 -15.15 -18.40 4.43
C MET A 86 -16.30 -19.12 5.13
N PHE A 87 -16.69 -20.28 4.61
CA PHE A 87 -17.61 -21.16 5.32
C PHE A 87 -16.92 -21.78 6.54
N ALA A 88 -17.69 -21.99 7.62
CA ALA A 88 -17.16 -22.67 8.81
C ALA A 88 -16.73 -24.13 8.50
N GLU A 89 -17.45 -24.78 7.60
CA GLU A 89 -17.21 -26.15 7.14
C GLU A 89 -17.39 -26.22 5.61
N PRO A 90 -16.63 -27.08 4.91
CA PRO A 90 -16.69 -27.20 3.46
C PRO A 90 -18.07 -27.68 2.99
N GLN A 91 -18.72 -26.87 2.15
CA GLN A 91 -20.06 -27.11 1.63
C GLN A 91 -20.07 -27.87 0.30
N TYR A 92 -19.90 -29.19 0.34
CA TYR A 92 -19.86 -30.03 -0.86
C TYR A 92 -21.15 -30.00 -1.70
N HIS A 93 -22.28 -29.62 -1.10
CA HIS A 93 -23.57 -29.52 -1.78
C HIS A 93 -23.57 -28.45 -2.89
N LEU A 94 -22.68 -27.44 -2.81
CA LEU A 94 -22.53 -26.40 -3.82
C LEU A 94 -22.04 -26.95 -5.16
N LEU A 95 -21.25 -28.04 -5.14
CA LEU A 95 -20.79 -28.72 -6.37
C LEU A 95 -21.92 -29.43 -7.10
N LEU A 96 -22.97 -29.81 -6.39
CA LEU A 96 -24.11 -30.57 -6.92
C LEU A 96 -25.22 -29.66 -7.47
N ASN A 97 -25.01 -28.33 -7.47
CA ASN A 97 -25.98 -27.32 -7.90
C ASN A 97 -27.36 -27.50 -7.23
N SER A 98 -27.37 -27.99 -6.00
CA SER A 98 -28.59 -28.13 -5.20
C SER A 98 -28.83 -26.80 -4.49
N SER A 99 -29.67 -25.96 -5.10
CA SER A 99 -30.11 -24.66 -4.57
C SER A 99 -31.09 -24.81 -3.41
N ASN A 100 -30.74 -25.63 -2.41
CA ASN A 100 -31.34 -25.51 -1.09
C ASN A 100 -30.64 -24.32 -0.41
N ILE A 101 -31.31 -23.17 -0.45
CA ILE A 101 -30.88 -21.93 0.22
C ILE A 101 -31.00 -22.14 1.72
N ILE A 102 -30.08 -22.91 2.29
CA ILE A 102 -29.80 -22.90 3.72
C ILE A 102 -28.82 -21.76 3.89
N GLU A 103 -29.14 -20.83 4.78
CA GLU A 103 -28.22 -19.78 5.19
C GLU A 103 -26.99 -20.44 5.81
N VAL A 104 -25.94 -20.61 5.01
CA VAL A 104 -24.74 -21.31 5.48
C VAL A 104 -23.96 -20.36 6.39
N PRO A 105 -23.57 -20.81 7.59
CA PRO A 105 -22.79 -19.97 8.49
C PRO A 105 -21.43 -19.63 7.87
N THR A 106 -21.17 -18.33 7.73
CA THR A 106 -19.87 -17.79 7.31
C THR A 106 -19.09 -17.26 8.52
N VAL A 107 -17.78 -17.41 8.47
CA VAL A 107 -16.84 -16.96 9.50
C VAL A 107 -15.72 -16.13 8.85
N PRO A 108 -15.08 -15.20 9.59
CA PRO A 108 -13.89 -14.53 9.10
C PRO A 108 -12.76 -15.55 8.85
N CYS A 109 -11.87 -15.26 7.88
CA CYS A 109 -10.72 -16.12 7.59
C CYS A 109 -9.90 -16.39 8.87
N GLN A 110 -9.69 -17.66 9.23
CA GLN A 110 -8.96 -18.03 10.44
C GLN A 110 -7.47 -18.33 10.19
N ASN A 111 -7.14 -18.82 9.01
CA ASN A 111 -5.84 -19.41 8.71
C ASN A 111 -4.94 -18.50 7.85
N GLY A 112 -5.30 -17.23 7.72
CA GLY A 112 -4.57 -16.27 6.90
C GLY A 112 -5.17 -16.10 5.50
N TRP A 113 -4.36 -15.57 4.58
CA TRP A 113 -4.79 -15.18 3.25
C TRP A 113 -3.80 -15.61 2.19
N VAL A 114 -4.35 -16.00 1.04
CA VAL A 114 -3.59 -16.26 -0.19
C VAL A 114 -3.82 -15.09 -1.14
N TYR A 115 -2.71 -14.47 -1.56
CA TYR A 115 -2.72 -13.29 -2.43
C TYR A 115 -2.38 -13.66 -3.87
N ASP A 116 -3.09 -13.05 -4.81
CA ASP A 116 -2.75 -13.15 -6.23
C ASP A 116 -1.53 -12.26 -6.55
N ASN A 117 -0.48 -12.90 -7.07
CA ASN A 117 0.79 -12.26 -7.42
C ASN A 117 0.89 -11.84 -8.90
N THR A 118 -0.20 -11.91 -9.67
CA THR A 118 -0.24 -11.54 -11.09
C THR A 118 0.12 -10.07 -11.33
N THR A 119 -0.42 -9.17 -10.50
CA THR A 119 -0.26 -7.71 -10.66
C THR A 119 0.87 -7.15 -9.80
N PHE A 120 0.96 -7.60 -8.55
CA PHE A 120 1.98 -7.17 -7.60
C PHE A 120 2.64 -8.39 -6.97
N LYS A 121 3.97 -8.51 -7.06
CA LYS A 121 4.68 -9.64 -6.43
C LYS A 121 4.63 -9.60 -4.90
N SER A 122 4.68 -8.41 -4.32
CA SER A 122 4.64 -8.19 -2.88
C SER A 122 4.23 -6.75 -2.62
N THR A 123 3.31 -6.56 -1.69
CA THR A 123 2.90 -5.26 -1.18
C THR A 123 3.07 -5.24 0.34
N LEU A 124 3.11 -4.06 0.94
CA LEU A 124 3.07 -3.93 2.40
C LEU A 124 1.83 -4.65 2.97
N THR A 125 0.72 -4.57 2.24
CA THR A 125 -0.53 -5.24 2.64
C THR A 125 -0.37 -6.75 2.69
N SER A 126 0.23 -7.35 1.66
CA SER A 126 0.39 -8.81 1.57
C SER A 126 1.49 -9.37 2.48
N GLN A 127 2.46 -8.54 2.88
CA GLN A 127 3.52 -8.96 3.81
C GLN A 127 3.08 -8.94 5.28
N TRP A 128 2.16 -8.06 5.64
CA TRP A 128 1.73 -7.81 7.03
C TRP A 128 0.26 -8.16 7.28
N ASP A 129 -0.39 -8.76 6.31
CA ASP A 129 -1.81 -9.13 6.33
C ASP A 129 -2.73 -7.98 6.75
N LEU A 130 -2.55 -6.83 6.09
CA LEU A 130 -3.30 -5.60 6.38
C LEU A 130 -4.62 -5.53 5.60
N VAL A 131 -5.32 -6.68 5.48
CA VAL A 131 -6.59 -6.83 4.77
C VAL A 131 -7.78 -6.90 5.72
N CYS A 132 -9.00 -6.83 5.16
CA CYS A 132 -10.27 -6.96 5.89
C CYS A 132 -10.33 -6.05 7.13
N ASP A 133 -10.37 -6.61 8.35
CA ASP A 133 -10.41 -5.87 9.61
C ASP A 133 -9.22 -4.92 9.80
N LYS A 134 -8.06 -5.27 9.25
CA LYS A 134 -6.82 -4.50 9.37
C LYS A 134 -6.63 -3.49 8.23
N LYS A 135 -7.56 -3.38 7.28
CA LYS A 135 -7.48 -2.42 6.17
C LYS A 135 -7.34 -0.96 6.62
N GLY A 136 -7.87 -0.63 7.80
CA GLY A 136 -7.72 0.69 8.41
C GLY A 136 -6.27 1.07 8.74
N LYS A 137 -5.41 0.08 9.01
CA LYS A 137 -4.01 0.33 9.40
C LYS A 137 -3.19 0.93 8.26
N ASN A 138 -3.42 0.52 7.02
CA ASN A 138 -2.79 1.16 5.85
C ASN A 138 -3.13 2.65 5.76
N LYS A 139 -4.40 3.01 6.03
CA LYS A 139 -4.83 4.41 6.05
C LYS A 139 -4.16 5.19 7.18
N ALA A 140 -4.03 4.57 8.36
CA ALA A 140 -3.37 5.20 9.51
C ALA A 140 -1.89 5.54 9.20
N THR A 141 -1.15 4.65 8.53
CA THR A 141 0.24 4.93 8.11
C THR A 141 0.33 6.16 7.22
N ALA A 142 -0.57 6.29 6.24
CA ALA A 142 -0.62 7.47 5.38
C ALA A 142 -0.95 8.73 6.19
N THR A 143 -1.93 8.68 7.10
CA THR A 143 -2.26 9.82 7.96
C THR A 143 -1.07 10.26 8.81
N ILE A 144 -0.36 9.32 9.44
CA ILE A 144 0.84 9.62 10.25
C ILE A 144 1.91 10.31 9.40
N PHE A 145 2.12 9.85 8.15
CA PHE A 145 3.04 10.48 7.22
C PHE A 145 2.67 11.94 6.92
N PHE A 146 1.42 12.22 6.55
CA PHE A 146 0.96 13.59 6.25
C PHE A 146 1.04 14.51 7.48
N VAL A 147 0.72 13.99 8.67
CA VAL A 147 0.88 14.73 9.92
C VAL A 147 2.36 15.08 10.14
N GLY A 148 3.27 14.12 9.95
CA GLY A 148 4.71 14.36 10.05
C GLY A 148 5.20 15.44 9.06
N VAL A 149 4.72 15.41 7.81
CA VAL A 149 5.03 16.43 6.80
C VAL A 149 4.51 17.81 7.24
N MET A 150 3.31 17.89 7.81
CA MET A 150 2.74 19.15 8.30
C MET A 150 3.59 19.75 9.43
N PHE A 151 3.94 18.95 10.44
CA PHE A 151 4.80 19.39 11.53
C PHE A 151 6.18 19.81 11.02
N GLY A 152 6.79 19.01 10.14
CA GLY A 152 8.07 19.35 9.53
C GLY A 152 8.03 20.68 8.78
N ALA A 153 6.99 20.94 7.99
CA ALA A 153 6.84 22.20 7.27
C ALA A 153 6.75 23.41 8.22
N VAL A 154 5.98 23.30 9.32
CA VAL A 154 5.87 24.36 10.32
C VAL A 154 7.19 24.60 11.03
N THR A 155 7.89 23.54 11.47
CA THR A 155 9.14 23.68 12.23
C THR A 155 10.28 24.18 11.35
N PHE A 156 10.52 23.54 10.20
CA PHE A 156 11.62 23.92 9.30
C PHE A 156 11.35 25.26 8.60
N GLY A 157 10.10 25.57 8.26
CA GLY A 157 9.72 26.90 7.77
C GLY A 157 10.02 27.99 8.80
N SER A 158 9.55 27.80 10.04
CA SER A 158 9.79 28.76 11.13
C SER A 158 11.28 28.93 11.46
N LEU A 159 12.06 27.84 11.41
CA LEU A 159 13.51 27.88 11.63
C LEU A 159 14.24 28.59 10.49
N SER A 160 13.86 28.36 9.23
CA SER A 160 14.45 29.04 8.06
C SER A 160 14.21 30.56 8.09
N ASP A 161 13.05 30.99 8.57
CA ASP A 161 12.71 32.42 8.66
C ASP A 161 13.42 33.11 9.84
N ARG A 162 13.64 32.39 10.95
CA ARG A 162 14.32 32.91 12.15
C ARG A 162 15.84 32.87 12.04
N TYR A 163 16.38 31.87 11.36
CA TYR A 163 17.81 31.72 11.08
C TYR A 163 18.02 31.88 9.57
N PRO A 164 18.01 33.12 9.03
CA PRO A 164 18.47 33.32 7.66
C PRO A 164 19.87 32.73 7.55
N ALA A 165 20.18 32.09 6.43
CA ALA A 165 21.37 31.29 6.14
C ALA A 165 22.74 32.00 6.26
N GLY A 166 22.90 32.97 7.16
CA GLY A 166 24.16 33.61 7.53
C GLY A 166 24.95 32.90 8.64
N LEU A 167 24.44 31.81 9.22
CA LEU A 167 25.22 31.02 10.21
C LEU A 167 25.77 29.70 9.67
N LEU A 168 25.36 29.24 8.49
CA LEU A 168 25.92 28.01 7.88
C LEU A 168 27.17 28.29 7.00
N SER A 169 27.54 29.55 6.80
CA SER A 169 28.68 30.00 5.99
C SER A 169 29.89 30.51 6.81
N ILE A 170 29.89 30.37 8.15
CA ILE A 170 31.02 30.79 9.02
C ILE A 170 31.89 29.60 9.51
N GLN A 171 31.65 28.37 9.02
CA GLN A 171 32.44 27.20 9.41
C GLN A 171 33.01 26.34 8.25
N LEU A 172 33.19 26.90 7.05
CA LEU A 172 34.05 26.33 6.02
C LEU A 172 34.99 27.39 5.45
#